data_AF-A0A3B9X2C3-F1
#
_entry.id   AF-A0A3B9X2C3-F1
#
_cell.length_a   1.000
_cell.length_b   1.000
_cell.length_c   1.000
_cell.angle_alpha   90.00
_cell.angle_beta   90.00
_cell.angle_gamma   90.00
#
_symmetry.space_group_name_H-M   'P 1'
#
loop_
_entity.id
_entity.type
_entity.pdbx_description
1 polymer ?
#
loop_
_entity_poly.entity_id
_entity_poly.type
_entity_poly.pdbx_seq_one_letter_code
_entity_poly.pdbx_strand_id
1 'polypeptide(L)' 'MGMAMMGTGLASGPDRAREAAEAAIRSPLLEDVNLQGARGILVNITAGENLSLGEFAEVGDTVEEFASDD' A
#
# COMPACT_ATOMS: atom_id res chain seq x y z
N MET A 1 22.01 9.33 5.27
CA MET A 1 20.79 9.85 4.63
C MET A 1 20.02 8.65 4.10
N GLY A 2 18.77 8.46 4.52
CA GLY A 2 17.89 7.44 3.96
C GLY A 2 17.12 8.02 2.77
N MET A 3 16.84 7.20 1.77
CA MET A 3 15.91 7.54 0.70
C MET A 3 14.52 7.02 1.09
N ALA A 4 13.50 7.85 0.91
CA ALA A 4 12.11 7.46 1.09
C ALA A 4 11.37 7.81 -0.19
N MET A 5 10.42 6.95 -0.56
CA MET A 5 9.55 7.12 -1.72
C MET A 5 8.11 6.92 -1.28
N MET A 6 7.16 7.44 -2.07
CA MET A 6 5.74 7.36 -1.76
C MET A 6 4.95 7.07 -3.02
N GLY A 7 4.11 6.04 -2.95
CA GLY A 7 3.06 5.78 -3.92
C GLY A 7 1.69 6.15 -3.34
N THR A 8 0.69 6.35 -4.21
CA THR A 8 -0.68 6.61 -3.80
C THR A 8 -1.62 5.91 -4.76
N GLY A 9 -2.67 5.31 -4.21
CA GLY A 9 -3.71 4.62 -4.96
C GLY A 9 -5.08 5.04 -4.47
N LEU A 10 -6.08 4.93 -5.35
CA LEU A 10 -7.46 5.25 -5.05
C LEU A 10 -8.35 4.21 -5.72
N ALA A 11 -9.32 3.69 -4.98
CA ALA A 11 -10.30 2.75 -5.51
C ALA A 11 -11.64 2.89 -4.79
N SER A 12 -12.66 2.28 -5.36
CA SER A 12 -14.04 2.32 -4.84
C SER A 12 -14.78 1.04 -5.23
N GLY A 13 -15.79 0.67 -4.47
CA GLY A 13 -16.54 -0.58 -4.69
C GLY A 13 -16.11 -1.70 -3.74
N PRO A 14 -16.53 -2.95 -4.03
CA PRO A 14 -16.32 -4.09 -3.14
C PRO A 14 -14.85 -4.39 -2.83
N ASP A 15 -13.97 -4.25 -3.82
CA ASP A 15 -12.55 -4.63 -3.72
C ASP A 15 -11.63 -3.42 -3.51
N ARG A 16 -12.19 -2.28 -3.06
CA ARG A 16 -11.48 -0.99 -2.99
C ARG A 16 -10.22 -1.01 -2.12
N ALA A 17 -10.17 -1.86 -1.10
CA ALA A 17 -9.01 -1.96 -0.21
C ALA A 17 -7.78 -2.49 -0.96
N ARG A 18 -7.93 -3.68 -1.55
CA ARG A 18 -6.90 -4.33 -2.36
C ARG A 18 -6.52 -3.48 -3.57
N GLU A 19 -7.51 -3.02 -4.32
CA GLU A 19 -7.26 -2.22 -5.53
C GLU A 19 -6.48 -0.93 -5.23
N ALA A 20 -6.82 -0.23 -4.14
CA ALA A 20 -6.10 0.98 -3.74
C ALA A 20 -4.66 0.68 -3.31
N ALA A 21 -4.44 -0.42 -2.56
CA ALA A 21 -3.11 -0.85 -2.14
C ALA A 21 -2.24 -1.25 -3.35
N GLU A 22 -2.75 -2.08 -4.25
CA GLU A 22 -2.05 -2.47 -5.48
C GLU A 22 -1.72 -1.25 -6.36
N ALA A 23 -2.65 -0.32 -6.50
CA ALA A 23 -2.42 0.92 -7.25
C ALA A 23 -1.34 1.80 -6.60
N ALA A 24 -1.31 1.89 -5.27
CA ALA A 24 -0.29 2.65 -4.55
C ALA A 24 1.11 2.05 -4.78
N ILE A 25 1.24 0.73 -4.72
CA ILE A 25 2.49 -0.01 -4.92
C ILE A 25 2.99 0.10 -6.38
N ARG A 26 2.06 0.06 -7.34
CA ARG A 26 2.36 0.21 -8.79
C ARG A 26 2.47 1.67 -9.25
N SER A 27 2.53 2.63 -8.33
CA SER A 27 2.67 4.04 -8.68
C SER A 27 3.97 4.29 -9.47
N PRO A 28 3.96 5.13 -10.51
CA PRO A 28 5.18 5.54 -11.22
C PRO A 28 6.24 6.17 -10.32
N LEU A 29 5.83 6.72 -9.17
CA LEU A 29 6.75 7.25 -8.15
C LEU A 29 7.57 6.15 -7.46
N LEU A 30 7.24 4.86 -7.67
CA LEU A 30 7.93 3.69 -7.14
C LEU A 30 8.58 2.82 -8.23
N GLU A 31 8.44 3.16 -9.53
CA GLU A 31 8.88 2.32 -10.67
C GLU A 31 10.38 1.97 -10.64
N ASP A 32 11.23 2.88 -10.14
CA ASP A 32 12.68 2.67 -10.08
C ASP A 32 13.16 2.09 -8.73
N VAL A 33 12.25 1.70 -7.84
CA VAL A 33 12.59 1.25 -6.48
C VAL A 33 12.04 -0.15 -6.20
N ASN A 34 12.96 -1.05 -5.89
CA ASN A 34 12.60 -2.36 -5.38
C ASN A 34 12.15 -2.24 -3.91
N LEU A 35 10.85 -2.39 -3.66
CA LEU A 35 10.25 -2.36 -2.31
C LEU A 35 10.82 -3.45 -1.38
N GLN A 36 11.37 -4.53 -1.95
CA GLN A 36 12.14 -5.55 -1.21
C GLN A 36 13.36 -4.97 -0.47
N GLY A 37 13.84 -3.78 -0.83
CA GLY A 37 14.94 -3.11 -0.13
C GLY A 37 14.50 -2.21 1.03
N ALA A 38 13.19 -2.04 1.24
CA ALA A 38 12.67 -1.10 2.23
C ALA A 38 12.77 -1.69 3.65
N ARG A 39 13.52 -1.03 4.54
CA ARG A 39 13.64 -1.42 5.97
C ARG A 39 12.41 -1.10 6.82
N GLY A 40 11.43 -0.45 6.22
CA GLY A 40 10.25 0.02 6.92
C GLY A 40 9.26 0.62 5.94
N ILE A 41 7.99 0.28 6.12
CA ILE A 41 6.88 0.76 5.32
C ILE A 41 5.93 1.52 6.25
N LEU A 42 5.49 2.70 5.81
CA LEU A 42 4.46 3.48 6.49
C LEU A 42 3.26 3.56 5.57
N VAL A 43 2.13 3.05 6.04
CA VAL A 43 0.86 3.04 5.29
C VAL A 43 -0.10 4.07 5.90
N ASN A 44 -0.68 4.91 5.05
CA ASN A 44 -1.78 5.79 5.42
C ASN A 44 -3.04 5.41 4.64
N ILE A 45 -4.12 5.09 5.34
CA ILE A 45 -5.42 4.74 4.75
C ILE A 45 -6.39 5.88 5.03
N THR A 46 -6.94 6.46 3.96
CA THR A 46 -8.00 7.46 4.06
C THR A 46 -9.28 6.89 3.44
N ALA A 47 -10.32 6.72 4.25
CA ALA A 47 -11.60 6.18 3.82
C ALA A 47 -12.76 6.85 4.57
N GLY A 48 -13.99 6.63 4.12
CA GLY A 48 -15.19 7.05 4.86
C GLY A 48 -15.39 6.26 6.15
N GLU A 49 -16.40 6.65 6.93
CA GLU A 49 -16.76 6.00 8.20
C GLU A 49 -17.14 4.51 8.07
N ASN A 50 -17.35 4.04 6.85
CA ASN A 50 -17.69 2.66 6.52
C ASN A 50 -16.45 1.77 6.28
N LEU A 51 -15.24 2.21 6.64
CA LEU A 51 -14.05 1.35 6.58
C LEU A 51 -14.18 0.22 7.61
N SER A 52 -14.15 -1.01 7.13
CA SER A 52 -14.20 -2.20 7.96
C SER A 52 -12.81 -2.68 8.37
N LEU A 53 -12.74 -3.46 9.46
CA LEU A 53 -11.50 -4.12 9.88
C LEU A 53 -10.99 -5.10 8.81
N GLY A 54 -11.88 -5.72 8.03
CA GLY A 54 -11.50 -6.59 6.92
C GLY A 54 -10.79 -5.84 5.81
N GLU A 55 -11.30 -4.66 5.44
CA GLU A 55 -10.62 -3.80 4.46
C GLU A 55 -9.27 -3.28 4.97
N PHE A 56 -9.17 -2.95 6.26
CA PHE A 56 -7.90 -2.58 6.87
C PHE A 56 -6.87 -3.73 6.81
N ALA A 57 -7.29 -4.95 7.13
CA ALA A 57 -6.45 -6.13 7.04
C ALA A 57 -6.02 -6.41 5.59
N GLU A 58 -6.94 -6.33 4.62
CA GLU A 58 -6.64 -6.54 3.20
C GLU A 58 -5.57 -5.56 2.68
N VAL A 59 -5.61 -4.29 3.10
CA VAL A 59 -4.53 -3.34 2.76
C VAL A 59 -3.19 -3.77 3.38
N GLY A 60 -3.20 -4.21 4.64
CA GLY A 60 -2.01 -4.71 5.33
C GLY A 60 -1.39 -5.91 4.61
N ASP A 61 -2.21 -6.93 4.34
CA ASP A 61 -1.81 -8.16 3.66
C ASP A 61 -1.28 -7.84 2.25
N THR A 62 -1.98 -6.99 1.50
CA THR A 62 -1.53 -6.57 0.15
C THR A 62 -0.21 -5.81 0.20
N VAL A 63 0.06 -5.01 1.23
CA VAL A 63 1.36 -4.32 1.34
C VAL A 63 2.46 -5.28 1.75
N GLU A 64 2.17 -6.22 2.66
CA GLU A 64 3.11 -7.24 3.13
C GLU A 64 3.55 -8.19 1.99
N GLU A 65 2.64 -8.56 1.09
CA GLU A 65 2.95 -9.36 -0.11
C GLU A 65 4.04 -8.74 -1.01
N PHE A 66 4.22 -7.42 -0.95
CA PHE A 66 5.21 -6.68 -1.76
C PHE A 66 6.36 -6.13 -0.91
N ALA A 67 6.32 -6.31 0.41
CA ALA A 67 7.39 -5.99 1.33
C ALA A 67 8.46 -7.09 1.33
N SER A 68 9.64 -6.78 1.89
CA SER A 68 10.65 -7.79 2.19
C SER A 68 10.22 -8.62 3.41
N ASP A 69 10.58 -9.90 3.44
CA ASP A 69 10.35 -10.82 4.57
C ASP A 69 11.21 -10.51 5.83
N ASP A 70 12.05 -9.46 5.80
CA ASP A 70 13.12 -9.17 6.78
C ASP A 70 12.88 -7.88 7.59
#